data_AF-A0A3B7A2D1-F1
#
_entry.id   AF-A0A3B7A2D1-F1
#
_cell.length_a   1.000
_cell.length_b   1.000
_cell.length_c   1.000
_cell.angle_alpha   90.00
_cell.angle_beta   90.00
_cell.angle_gamma   90.00
#
_symmetry.space_group_name_H-M   'P 1'
#
loop_
_entity.id
_entity.type
_entity.pdbx_description
1 polymer ?
#
loop_
_entity_poly.entity_id
_entity_poly.type
_entity_poly.pdbx_seq_one_letter_code
_entity_poly.pdbx_strand_id
1 'polypeptide(L)'
;MNTESILTHLKKHGQLLDADIAKGTGIALADVRTSLLELSAQKAISMCSMTTFKNGTPVEGMFCRVSGYMPSAAPGRKPGVKT
;
A
#
# COMPACT_ATOMS: atom_id res chain seq x y z
N MET A 1 -18.58 -0.79 2.97
CA MET A 1 -17.33 -0.03 2.70
C MET A 1 -16.17 -0.89 3.19
N ASN A 2 -15.08 -1.00 2.42
CA ASN A 2 -14.03 -2.02 2.64
C ASN A 2 -12.78 -1.48 3.36
N THR A 3 -12.93 -0.36 4.07
CA THR A 3 -11.84 0.45 4.62
C THR A 3 -10.96 -0.29 5.62
N GLU A 4 -11.54 -1.10 6.52
CA GLU A 4 -10.78 -1.88 7.52
C GLU A 4 -9.88 -2.96 6.86
N SER A 5 -10.41 -3.66 5.87
CA SER A 5 -9.66 -4.69 5.13
C SER A 5 -8.48 -4.07 4.38
N ILE A 6 -8.71 -2.94 3.71
CA ILE A 6 -7.67 -2.20 2.99
C ILE A 6 -6.60 -1.65 3.95
N LEU A 7 -7.00 -1.07 5.09
CA LEU A 7 -6.04 -0.60 6.09
C LEU A 7 -5.18 -1.74 6.65
N THR A 8 -5.79 -2.88 6.95
CA THR A 8 -5.08 -4.06 7.46
C THR A 8 -4.09 -4.59 6.43
N HIS A 9 -4.50 -4.63 5.17
CA HIS A 9 -3.64 -5.03 4.06
C HIS A 9 -2.45 -4.07 3.90
N LEU A 10 -2.69 -2.75 3.93
CA LEU A 10 -1.65 -1.73 3.86
C LEU A 10 -0.68 -1.79 5.06
N LYS A 11 -1.16 -2.05 6.28
CA LYS A 11 -0.27 -2.23 7.46
C LYS A 11 0.66 -3.42 7.30
N LYS A 12 0.17 -4.51 6.69
CA LYS A 12 0.97 -5.73 6.49
C LYS A 12 2.04 -5.56 5.41
N HIS A 13 1.73 -4.84 4.35
CA HIS A 13 2.57 -4.76 3.15
C HIS A 13 3.29 -3.41 2.97
N GLY A 14 2.93 -2.40 3.74
CA GLY A 14 3.48 -1.06 3.66
C GLY A 14 2.83 -0.23 2.56
N GLN A 15 3.63 0.18 1.58
CA GLN A 15 3.18 0.99 0.44
C GLN A 15 2.81 0.10 -0.73
N LEU A 16 1.61 0.26 -1.30
CA LEU A 16 1.10 -0.53 -2.42
C LEU A 16 0.39 0.34 -3.46
N LEU A 17 0.31 -0.16 -4.69
CA LEU A 17 -0.54 0.41 -5.75
C LEU A 17 -2.01 0.00 -5.53
N ASP A 18 -2.96 0.85 -5.90
CA ASP A 18 -4.40 0.55 -5.86
C ASP A 18 -4.77 -0.77 -6.56
N ALA A 19 -4.15 -1.07 -7.71
CA ALA A 19 -4.35 -2.34 -8.41
C ALA A 19 -3.79 -3.55 -7.63
N ASP A 20 -2.69 -3.38 -6.90
CA ASP A 20 -2.10 -4.44 -6.09
C ASP A 20 -2.92 -4.67 -4.81
N ILE A 21 -3.50 -3.61 -4.24
CA ILE A 21 -4.46 -3.70 -3.13
C ILE A 21 -5.70 -4.46 -3.58
N ALA A 22 -6.26 -4.13 -4.74
CA ALA A 22 -7.42 -4.82 -5.31
C ALA A 22 -7.12 -6.33 -5.48
N LYS A 23 -5.97 -6.65 -6.09
CA LYS A 23 -5.52 -8.05 -6.25
C LYS A 23 -5.31 -8.75 -4.91
N GLY A 24 -4.70 -8.10 -3.93
CA GLY A 24 -4.34 -8.68 -2.64
C GLY A 24 -5.52 -8.86 -1.68
N THR A 25 -6.57 -8.05 -1.83
CA THR A 25 -7.78 -8.09 -1.00
C THR A 25 -8.95 -8.81 -1.68
N GLY A 26 -8.90 -9.01 -3.00
CA GLY A 26 -10.01 -9.56 -3.79
C GLY A 26 -11.16 -8.57 -4.03
N ILE A 27 -10.97 -7.29 -3.65
CA ILE A 27 -11.96 -6.23 -3.82
C ILE A 27 -11.83 -5.65 -5.24
N ALA A 28 -12.96 -5.31 -5.87
CA ALA A 28 -12.95 -4.64 -7.16
C ALA A 28 -12.21 -3.30 -7.10
N LEU A 29 -11.46 -2.95 -8.15
CA LEU A 29 -10.61 -1.74 -8.17
C LEU A 29 -11.41 -0.45 -7.92
N ALA A 30 -12.64 -0.36 -8.43
CA ALA A 30 -13.51 0.78 -8.19
C ALA A 30 -13.84 0.95 -6.71
N ASP A 31 -14.19 -0.15 -6.03
CA ASP A 31 -14.51 -0.14 -4.59
C ASP A 31 -13.29 0.15 -3.73
N VAL A 32 -12.11 -0.33 -4.16
CA VAL A 32 -10.83 0.04 -3.54
C VAL A 32 -10.62 1.54 -3.63
N ARG A 33 -10.77 2.14 -4.83
CA ARG A 33 -10.60 3.59 -5.03
C ARG A 33 -11.58 4.40 -4.19
N THR A 34 -12.84 4.01 -4.14
CA THR A 34 -13.84 4.66 -3.27
C THR A 34 -13.42 4.60 -1.80
N SER A 35 -12.99 3.42 -1.32
CA SER A 35 -12.54 3.25 0.07
C SER A 35 -11.25 4.02 0.38
N LEU A 36 -10.33 4.13 -0.59
CA LEU A 36 -9.09 4.92 -0.44
C LEU A 36 -9.38 6.42 -0.33
N LEU A 37 -10.33 6.94 -1.11
CA LEU A 37 -10.76 8.34 -1.01
C LEU A 37 -11.35 8.64 0.37
N GLU A 38 -12.17 7.73 0.90
CA GLU A 38 -12.73 7.84 2.26
C GLU A 38 -11.62 7.85 3.32
N LEU A 39 -10.67 6.92 3.24
CA LEU A 39 -9.52 6.85 4.16
C LEU A 39 -8.61 8.09 4.06
N SER A 40 -8.45 8.64 2.87
CA SER A 40 -7.69 9.87 2.65
C SER A 40 -8.41 11.08 3.27
N ALA A 41 -9.73 11.19 3.12
CA ALA A 41 -10.53 12.24 3.76
C ALA A 41 -10.41 12.17 5.30
N GLN A 42 -10.31 10.97 5.85
CA GLN A 42 -10.07 10.72 7.29
C GLN A 42 -8.60 10.91 7.71
N LYS A 43 -7.69 11.22 6.78
CA LYS A 43 -6.22 11.32 6.97
C LYS A 43 -5.56 10.02 7.47
N ALA A 44 -6.25 8.88 7.37
CA ALA A 44 -5.74 7.57 7.79
C ALA A 44 -4.64 7.03 6.86
N ILE A 45 -4.66 7.45 5.60
CA ILE A 45 -3.65 7.10 4.59
C ILE A 45 -3.14 8.34 3.88
N SER A 46 -1.95 8.22 3.31
CA SER A 46 -1.40 9.15 2.32
C SER A 46 -1.43 8.50 0.95
N MET A 47 -1.87 9.25 -0.07
CA MET A 47 -1.99 8.77 -1.44
C MET A 47 -1.32 9.73 -2.44
N CYS A 48 -0.73 9.18 -3.50
CA CYS A 48 -0.09 9.92 -4.56
C CYS A 48 -0.40 9.28 -5.92
N SER A 49 -0.73 10.09 -6.93
CA SER A 49 -0.83 9.64 -8.32
C SER A 49 0.56 9.34 -8.86
N MET A 50 0.74 8.20 -9.51
CA MET A 50 2.02 7.80 -10.05
C MET A 50 1.85 7.05 -11.37
N THR A 51 2.65 7.44 -12.36
CA THR A 51 2.82 6.70 -13.59
C THR A 51 3.84 5.59 -13.36
N THR A 52 3.44 4.34 -13.56
CA THR A 52 4.34 3.19 -13.56
C THR A 52 4.49 2.68 -14.99
N PHE A 53 5.70 2.27 -15.39
CA PHE A 53 5.92 1.68 -16.71
C PHE A 53 5.96 0.17 -16.58
N LYS A 54 4.95 -0.52 -17.13
CA LYS A 54 4.94 -1.98 -17.25
C LYS A 54 5.25 -2.36 -18.69
N ASN A 55 6.38 -3.03 -18.91
CA ASN A 55 6.86 -3.43 -20.24
C ASN A 55 6.93 -2.26 -21.24
N GLY A 56 7.36 -1.08 -20.78
CA GLY A 56 7.44 0.13 -21.60
C GLY A 56 6.11 0.86 -21.82
N THR A 57 4.98 0.33 -21.35
CA THR A 57 3.68 1.00 -21.41
C THR A 57 3.43 1.80 -20.12
N PRO A 58 3.11 3.10 -20.20
CA PRO A 58 2.74 3.88 -19.03
C PRO A 58 1.37 3.45 -18.50
N VAL A 59 1.31 3.25 -17.19
CA VAL A 59 0.10 2.88 -16.45
C VAL A 59 -0.02 3.82 -15.26
N GLU A 60 -1.06 4.65 -15.28
CA GLU A 60 -1.42 5.51 -14.16
C GLU A 60 -2.06 4.71 -13.03
N GLY A 61 -1.64 4.97 -11.80
CA GLY A 61 -2.21 4.39 -10.60
C GLY A 61 -2.04 5.28 -9.38
N MET A 62 -2.57 4.82 -8.24
CA MET A 62 -2.41 5.51 -6.97
C MET A 62 -1.58 4.65 -6.02
N PHE A 63 -0.47 5.20 -5.53
CA PHE A 63 0.26 4.61 -4.42
C PHE A 63 -0.34 5.06 -3.11
N CYS A 64 -0.54 4.10 -2.20
CA CYS A 64 -1.14 4.34 -0.90
C CYS A 64 -0.27 3.74 0.20
N ARG A 65 -0.14 4.47 1.32
CA ARG A 65 0.51 4.02 2.56
C ARG A 65 -0.25 4.53 3.77
N VAL A 66 -0.16 3.81 4.89
CA VAL A 66 -0.76 4.24 6.16
C VAL A 66 -0.04 5.48 6.69
N SER A 67 -0.80 6.50 7.09
CA SER A 67 -0.27 7.73 7.68
C SER A 67 0.41 7.43 9.02
N GLY A 68 1.61 7.97 9.23
CA GLY A 68 2.36 7.81 10.49
C GLY A 68 2.83 6.38 10.78
N TYR A 69 2.64 5.42 9.88
CA TYR A 69 3.13 4.06 10.07
C TYR A 69 4.61 3.97 9.74
N MET A 70 5.40 3.55 10.72
CA MET A 70 6.79 3.16 10.56
C MET A 70 6.86 1.62 10.62
N PRO A 71 7.43 0.95 9.60
CA PRO A 71 7.59 -0.49 9.63
C PRO A 71 8.49 -0.89 10.80
N SER A 72 8.28 -2.08 11.35
CA SER A 72 9.16 -2.63 12.39
C SER A 72 10.59 -2.70 11.87
N ALA A 73 11.58 -2.43 12.74
CA ALA A 73 12.98 -2.53 12.38
C ALA A 73 13.28 -3.89 11.73
N ALA A 74 13.90 -3.85 10.53
CA ALA A 74 14.33 -5.06 9.88
C ALA A 74 15.29 -5.83 10.81
N PRO A 75 15.25 -7.18 10.85
CA PRO A 75 16.20 -7.96 11.64
C PRO A 75 17.62 -7.56 11.23
N GLY A 76 18.35 -6.91 12.14
CA GLY A 76 19.71 -6.44 11.88
C GLY A 76 20.61 -7.61 11.49
N ARG A 77 21.66 -7.33 10.70
CA ARG A 77 22.68 -8.33 10.37
C ARG A 77 23.30 -8.83 11.68
N LYS A 78 23.03 -10.08 12.06
CA LYS A 78 23.69 -10.70 13.22
C LYS A 78 25.21 -10.61 13.00
N PRO A 79 26.00 -10.16 13.98
CA PRO A 79 27.45 -10.19 13.88
C PRO A 79 27.89 -11.61 13.52
N GLY A 80 28.67 -11.77 12.45
CA GLY A 80 29.21 -13.08 12.09
C GLY A 80 30.05 -13.60 13.25
N VAL A 81 29.76 -14.81 13.73
CA VAL A 81 30.65 -15.53 14.64
C VAL A 81 31.99 -15.68 13.90
N LYS A 82 33.05 -15.06 14.44
CA LYS A 82 34.41 -15.32 13.96
C LYS A 82 34.74 -16.76 14.36
N THR A 83 34.91 -17.64 13.37
CA THR A 83 35.53 -18.96 13.56
C THR A 83 37.02 -18.78 13.78
#